data_AF-A0A8J6JJ54-F1
#
_entry.id   AF-A0A8J6JJ54-F1
#
_cell.length_a   1.000
_cell.length_b   1.000
_cell.length_c   1.000
_cell.angle_alpha   90.00
_cell.angle_beta   90.00
_cell.angle_gamma   90.00
#
_symmetry.space_group_name_H-M   'P 1'
#
loop_
_entity.id
_entity.type
_entity.pdbx_description
1 polymer ?
#
loop_
_entity_poly.entity_id
_entity_poly.type
_entity_poly.pdbx_seq_one_letter_code
_entity_poly.pdbx_strand_id
1 'polypeptide(L)'
;MRIFSYEELDELGEGLIRQYLGKEAERTCCVDIEGFVTDFLKLPLLYRSFAEEDSDKIGFIADGVTPLRVYEGGTVVRRVYPRETIVIERCLRREHESGRRRFTISHECAHYIMDRAVPSAAFHREFDNERIYSQEDFKNLFSFRETQVDRMGAALLMPRFMVHNVALMHGCTDRIPVYGDSILRTADKLLIKQMANAMGVSFSAFLIRLRELGCLCYRPLAEYITEEMGLGQDGGTG
;
A
#
# COMPACT_ATOMS: atom_id res chain seq x y z
N MET A 1 12.80 -19.23 2.21
CA MET A 1 11.82 -18.13 2.31
C MET A 1 10.75 -18.37 1.25
N ARG A 2 9.47 -18.49 1.64
CA ARG A 2 8.39 -18.54 0.64
C ARG A 2 8.22 -17.15 0.05
N ILE A 3 8.64 -16.98 -1.20
CA ILE A 3 8.43 -15.75 -1.95
C ILE A 3 6.97 -15.77 -2.40
N PHE A 4 6.14 -14.87 -1.86
CA PHE A 4 4.81 -14.64 -2.43
C PHE A 4 4.96 -13.95 -3.78
N SER A 5 4.32 -14.50 -4.80
CA SER A 5 4.06 -13.75 -6.03
C SER A 5 3.13 -12.58 -5.74
N TYR A 6 3.17 -11.54 -6.58
CA TYR A 6 2.27 -10.40 -6.41
C TYR A 6 0.79 -10.77 -6.57
N GLU A 7 0.47 -11.80 -7.37
CA GLU A 7 -0.91 -12.30 -7.49
C GLU A 7 -1.35 -13.02 -6.20
N GLU A 8 -0.47 -13.83 -5.56
CA GLU A 8 -0.80 -14.44 -4.26
C GLU A 8 -1.05 -13.38 -3.18
N LEU A 9 -0.28 -12.28 -3.17
CA LEU A 9 -0.50 -11.17 -2.24
C LEU A 9 -1.83 -10.47 -2.51
N ASP A 10 -2.18 -10.25 -3.78
CA ASP A 10 -3.46 -9.66 -4.15
C ASP A 10 -4.64 -10.54 -3.77
N GLU A 11 -4.55 -11.84 -4.06
CA GLU A 11 -5.60 -12.81 -3.75
C GLU A 11 -5.79 -12.94 -2.23
N LEU A 12 -4.70 -13.00 -1.46
CA LEU A 12 -4.75 -13.04 -0.01
C LEU A 12 -5.32 -11.74 0.57
N GLY A 13 -4.85 -10.58 0.11
CA GLY A 13 -5.35 -9.28 0.54
C GLY A 13 -6.84 -9.11 0.25
N GLU A 14 -7.28 -9.47 -0.96
CA GLU A 14 -8.69 -9.46 -1.33
C GLU A 14 -9.53 -10.41 -0.45
N GLY A 15 -9.07 -11.64 -0.25
CA GLY A 15 -9.77 -12.63 0.58
C GLY A 15 -9.97 -12.13 2.03
N LEU A 16 -8.93 -11.56 2.63
CA LEU A 16 -8.98 -11.02 3.98
C LEU A 16 -9.97 -9.86 4.10
N ILE A 17 -9.93 -8.91 3.16
CA ILE A 17 -10.84 -7.75 3.18
C ILE A 17 -12.28 -8.18 2.91
N ARG A 18 -12.52 -9.11 1.99
CA ARG A 18 -13.87 -9.67 1.76
C ARG A 18 -14.40 -10.35 3.01
N GLN A 19 -13.58 -11.11 3.72
CA GLN A 19 -13.99 -11.77 4.95
C GLN A 19 -14.30 -10.77 6.08
N TYR A 20 -13.53 -9.68 6.17
CA TYR A 20 -13.78 -8.60 7.11
C TYR A 20 -15.09 -7.84 6.82
N LEU A 21 -15.30 -7.43 5.56
CA LEU A 21 -16.47 -6.65 5.15
C LEU A 21 -17.75 -7.49 5.06
N GLY A 22 -17.62 -8.80 4.82
CA GLY A 22 -18.74 -9.71 4.68
C GLY A 22 -19.73 -9.25 3.62
N LYS A 23 -21.00 -9.07 4.00
CA LYS A 23 -22.09 -8.68 3.09
C LYS A 23 -21.95 -7.25 2.55
N GLU A 24 -21.18 -6.41 3.22
CA GLU A 24 -20.99 -5.01 2.81
C GLU A 24 -19.84 -4.85 1.80
N ALA A 25 -19.12 -5.92 1.45
CA ALA A 25 -17.98 -5.87 0.54
C ALA A 25 -18.31 -5.14 -0.77
N GLU A 26 -19.44 -5.47 -1.40
CA GLU A 26 -19.81 -4.90 -2.71
C GLU A 26 -20.25 -3.43 -2.66
N ARG A 27 -20.58 -2.90 -1.47
CA ARG A 27 -21.01 -1.50 -1.29
C ARG A 27 -19.91 -0.61 -0.71
N THR A 28 -18.87 -1.22 -0.16
CA THR A 28 -17.78 -0.49 0.48
C THR A 28 -16.81 0.00 -0.58
N CYS A 29 -16.42 1.25 -0.46
CA CYS A 29 -15.42 1.86 -1.35
C CYS A 29 -14.12 2.19 -0.63
N CYS A 30 -14.20 2.36 0.69
CA CYS A 30 -13.09 2.73 1.56
C CYS A 30 -13.03 1.74 2.71
N VAL A 31 -11.95 0.97 2.81
CA VAL A 31 -11.75 0.00 3.89
C VAL A 31 -11.55 0.74 5.21
N ASP A 32 -12.29 0.37 6.26
CA ASP A 32 -11.93 0.76 7.62
C ASP A 32 -10.74 -0.07 8.09
N ILE A 33 -9.54 0.43 7.82
CA ILE A 33 -8.28 -0.27 8.10
C ILE A 33 -7.97 -0.34 9.60
N GLU A 34 -8.42 0.66 10.37
CA GLU A 34 -8.27 0.64 11.83
C GLU A 34 -9.15 -0.47 12.42
N GLY A 35 -10.42 -0.53 12.02
CA GLY A 35 -11.34 -1.63 12.39
C GLY A 35 -10.87 -3.00 11.88
N PHE A 36 -10.30 -3.09 10.67
CA PHE A 36 -9.70 -4.34 10.18
C PHE A 36 -8.60 -4.84 11.13
N VAL A 37 -7.70 -3.95 11.57
CA VAL A 37 -6.62 -4.30 12.49
C VAL A 37 -7.15 -4.68 13.88
N THR A 38 -8.03 -3.87 14.47
CA THR A 38 -8.48 -4.08 15.86
C THR A 38 -9.55 -5.15 15.99
N ASP A 39 -10.48 -5.20 15.04
CA ASP A 39 -11.68 -6.02 15.16
C ASP A 39 -11.56 -7.34 14.41
N PHE A 40 -10.86 -7.37 13.27
CA PHE A 40 -10.65 -8.60 12.52
C PHE A 40 -9.37 -9.32 12.93
N LEU A 41 -8.22 -8.62 12.92
CA LEU A 41 -6.93 -9.23 13.30
C LEU A 41 -6.69 -9.27 14.82
N LYS A 42 -7.49 -8.54 15.61
CA LYS A 42 -7.37 -8.48 17.08
C LYS A 42 -6.03 -7.95 17.57
N LEU A 43 -5.42 -7.04 16.80
CA LEU A 43 -4.14 -6.44 17.14
C LEU A 43 -4.31 -5.11 17.90
N PRO A 44 -3.48 -4.83 18.93
CA PRO A 44 -3.44 -3.52 19.55
C PRO A 44 -2.92 -2.45 18.58
N LEU A 45 -3.65 -1.35 18.45
CA LEU A 45 -3.25 -0.18 17.66
C LEU A 45 -3.08 1.04 18.55
N LEU A 46 -1.88 1.63 18.58
CA LEU A 46 -1.52 2.74 19.44
C LEU A 46 -0.94 3.91 18.65
N TYR A 47 -1.23 5.14 19.09
CA TYR A 47 -0.58 6.35 18.56
C TYR A 47 0.40 6.94 19.57
N ARG A 48 1.65 7.16 19.14
CA ARG A 48 2.74 7.72 19.96
C ARG A 48 3.53 8.72 19.16
N SER A 49 4.13 9.70 19.84
CA SER A 49 5.06 10.63 19.19
C SER A 49 6.44 10.00 19.22
N PHE A 50 6.96 9.61 18.07
CA PHE A 50 8.24 8.93 17.94
C PHE A 50 9.35 9.95 18.18
N ALA A 51 10.45 9.45 18.73
CA ALA A 51 11.67 10.20 18.99
C ALA A 51 12.89 9.46 18.41
N GLU A 52 12.64 8.69 17.34
CA GLU A 52 13.69 8.02 16.58
C GLU A 52 14.49 9.05 15.77
N GLU A 53 15.77 8.75 15.54
CA GLU A 53 16.63 9.56 14.68
C GLU A 53 16.22 9.52 13.21
N ASP A 54 15.64 8.38 12.80
CA ASP A 54 15.09 8.17 11.47
C ASP A 54 13.65 8.67 11.43
N SER A 55 13.46 9.88 10.92
CA SER A 55 12.15 10.53 10.80
C SER A 55 11.21 9.87 9.79
N ASP A 56 11.73 9.01 8.92
CA ASP A 56 10.93 8.32 7.91
C ASP A 56 10.18 7.12 8.50
N LYS A 57 10.61 6.63 9.67
CA LYS A 57 9.90 5.60 10.44
C LYS A 57 8.71 6.18 11.17
N ILE A 58 7.54 6.06 10.55
CA ILE A 58 6.26 6.57 11.06
C ILE A 58 5.30 5.45 11.54
N GLY A 59 5.72 4.20 11.41
CA GLY A 59 5.03 2.98 11.86
C GLY A 59 6.01 2.02 12.52
N PHE A 60 5.50 1.16 13.40
CA PHE A 60 6.27 0.14 14.09
C PHE A 60 5.36 -0.99 14.57
N ILE A 61 5.57 -2.21 14.08
CA ILE A 61 5.02 -3.43 14.68
C ILE A 61 6.00 -4.03 15.71
N ALA A 62 5.53 -4.15 16.95
CA ALA A 62 6.37 -4.60 18.06
C ALA A 62 6.65 -6.10 18.03
N ASP A 63 7.91 -6.49 18.27
CA ASP A 63 8.35 -7.88 18.44
C ASP A 63 8.35 -8.34 19.92
N GLY A 64 8.02 -7.44 20.85
CA GLY A 64 8.04 -7.70 22.30
C GLY A 64 9.39 -7.50 22.97
N VAL A 65 10.45 -7.13 22.23
CA VAL A 65 11.82 -7.00 22.74
C VAL A 65 12.51 -5.71 22.32
N THR A 66 12.29 -5.24 21.10
CA THR A 66 12.91 -4.04 20.53
C THR A 66 12.23 -2.79 21.09
N PRO A 67 12.98 -1.89 21.78
CA PRO A 67 12.40 -0.67 22.31
C PRO A 67 12.24 0.40 21.22
N LEU A 68 11.08 1.07 21.23
CA LEU A 68 10.80 2.25 20.42
C LEU A 68 11.03 3.52 21.25
N ARG A 69 11.77 4.49 20.72
CA ARG A 69 11.91 5.81 21.34
C ARG A 69 10.66 6.64 21.11
N VAL A 70 10.04 7.09 22.18
CA VAL A 70 8.82 7.91 22.12
C VAL A 70 8.89 9.08 23.11
N TYR A 71 8.20 10.17 22.80
CA TYR A 71 7.97 11.27 23.73
C TYR A 71 6.83 10.92 24.70
N GLU A 72 7.15 10.87 25.99
CA GLU A 72 6.21 10.75 27.10
C GLU A 72 6.47 11.87 28.11
N GLY A 73 5.46 12.70 28.41
CA GLY A 73 5.60 13.81 29.36
C GLY A 73 6.69 14.84 28.99
N GLY A 74 7.00 15.00 27.70
CA GLY A 74 8.05 15.91 27.22
C GLY A 74 9.47 15.35 27.28
N THR A 75 9.66 14.10 27.71
CA THR A 75 10.96 13.42 27.75
C THR A 75 10.97 12.25 26.75
N VAL A 76 12.14 11.96 26.18
CA VAL A 76 12.35 10.80 25.32
C VAL A 76 12.55 9.56 26.20
N VAL A 77 11.69 8.56 26.03
CA VAL A 77 11.78 7.28 26.73
C VAL A 77 11.90 6.13 25.73
N ARG A 78 12.64 5.09 26.11
CA ARG A 78 12.73 3.83 25.35
C ARG A 78 11.67 2.88 25.88
N ARG A 79 10.67 2.56 25.06
CA ARG A 79 9.52 1.74 25.49
C ARG A 79 9.44 0.46 24.68
N VAL A 80 9.39 -0.67 25.38
CA VAL A 80 9.08 -1.97 24.77
C VAL A 80 7.56 -2.16 24.84
N TYR A 81 6.95 -2.44 23.69
CA TYR A 81 5.53 -2.76 23.59
C TYR A 81 5.33 -4.27 23.50
N PRO A 82 4.18 -4.81 23.93
CA PRO A 82 3.86 -6.23 23.74
C PRO A 82 3.96 -6.63 22.27
N ARG A 83 4.37 -7.87 22.00
CA ARG A 83 4.48 -8.41 20.64
C ARG A 83 3.16 -8.22 19.87
N GLU A 84 3.26 -7.93 18.57
CA GLU A 84 2.15 -7.69 17.64
C GLU A 84 1.36 -6.38 17.89
N THR A 85 1.86 -5.51 18.79
CA THR A 85 1.30 -4.16 18.94
C THR A 85 1.76 -3.28 17.79
N ILE A 86 0.82 -2.73 17.03
CA ILE A 86 1.09 -1.73 16.00
C ILE A 86 1.11 -0.35 16.67
N VAL A 87 2.21 0.38 16.49
CA VAL A 87 2.39 1.74 16.98
C VAL A 87 2.58 2.66 15.78
N ILE A 88 1.82 3.74 15.72
CA ILE A 88 1.81 4.71 14.62
C ILE A 88 2.19 6.09 15.15
N GLU A 89 2.93 6.86 14.36
CA GLU A 89 3.26 8.24 14.68
C GLU A 89 1.98 9.08 14.90
N ARG A 90 1.91 9.77 16.03
CA ARG A 90 0.77 10.55 16.48
C ARG A 90 0.40 11.67 15.51
N CYS A 91 1.37 12.27 14.81
CA CYS A 91 1.08 13.33 13.84
C CYS A 91 0.12 12.87 12.72
N LEU A 92 0.12 11.57 12.39
CA LEU A 92 -0.76 10.98 11.38
C LEU A 92 -2.23 10.93 11.79
N ARG A 93 -2.58 11.20 13.06
CA ARG A 93 -3.98 11.36 13.50
C ARG A 93 -4.67 12.57 12.89
N ARG A 94 -3.91 13.53 12.34
CA ARG A 94 -4.48 14.71 11.68
C ARG A 94 -5.23 14.29 10.41
N GLU A 95 -6.38 14.91 10.14
CA GLU A 95 -7.23 14.52 9.01
C GLU A 95 -6.53 14.65 7.64
N HIS A 96 -5.69 15.66 7.44
CA HIS A 96 -4.92 15.81 6.19
C HIS A 96 -3.85 14.71 5.99
N GLU A 97 -3.49 13.99 7.05
CA GLU A 97 -2.57 12.84 7.00
C GLU A 97 -3.31 11.51 6.81
N SER A 98 -4.64 11.51 6.65
CA SER A 98 -5.46 10.29 6.62
C SER A 98 -4.96 9.24 5.61
N GLY A 99 -4.59 9.65 4.40
CA GLY A 99 -4.02 8.73 3.41
C GLY A 99 -2.71 8.08 3.85
N ARG A 100 -1.80 8.86 4.47
CA ARG A 100 -0.54 8.34 5.02
C ARG A 100 -0.79 7.44 6.22
N ARG A 101 -1.66 7.86 7.15
CA ARG A 101 -2.10 7.04 8.30
C ARG A 101 -2.58 5.66 7.86
N ARG A 102 -3.52 5.64 6.90
CA ARG A 102 -4.12 4.40 6.39
C ARG A 102 -3.08 3.48 5.76
N PHE A 103 -2.19 4.04 4.93
CA PHE A 103 -1.11 3.28 4.32
C PHE A 103 -0.14 2.71 5.35
N THR A 104 0.34 3.52 6.30
CA THR A 104 1.23 3.05 7.37
C THR A 104 0.58 1.91 8.17
N ILE A 105 -0.68 2.04 8.57
CA ILE A 105 -1.39 0.96 9.28
C ILE A 105 -1.47 -0.31 8.42
N SER A 106 -1.81 -0.17 7.13
CA SER A 106 -1.88 -1.32 6.22
C SER A 106 -0.52 -2.00 6.01
N HIS A 107 0.57 -1.23 6.00
CA HIS A 107 1.94 -1.71 5.86
C HIS A 107 2.38 -2.50 7.11
N GLU A 108 2.21 -1.94 8.32
CA GLU A 108 2.52 -2.66 9.56
C GLU A 108 1.67 -3.92 9.73
N CYS A 109 0.40 -3.85 9.30
CA CYS A 109 -0.51 -4.99 9.26
C CYS A 109 -0.05 -6.07 8.26
N ALA A 110 0.47 -5.66 7.10
CA ALA A 110 1.01 -6.57 6.09
C ALA A 110 2.22 -7.36 6.63
N HIS A 111 3.11 -6.73 7.41
CA HIS A 111 4.16 -7.47 8.12
C HIS A 111 3.60 -8.61 8.98
N TYR A 112 2.57 -8.34 9.79
CA TYR A 112 1.92 -9.35 10.63
C TYR A 112 1.34 -10.51 9.80
N ILE A 113 0.59 -10.19 8.74
CA ILE A 113 -0.08 -11.20 7.92
C ILE A 113 0.94 -12.06 7.19
N MET A 114 1.97 -11.45 6.59
CA MET A 114 3.01 -12.16 5.87
C MET A 114 3.81 -13.08 6.80
N ASP A 115 4.11 -12.64 8.02
CA ASP A 115 4.83 -13.46 9.00
C ASP A 115 3.99 -14.67 9.46
N ARG A 116 2.67 -14.56 9.49
CA ARG A 116 1.76 -15.64 9.90
C ARG A 116 1.41 -16.59 8.75
N ALA A 117 1.37 -16.10 7.51
CA ALA A 117 1.12 -16.90 6.32
C ALA A 117 2.30 -17.81 5.93
N VAL A 118 3.47 -17.64 6.58
CA VAL A 118 4.64 -18.51 6.44
C VAL A 118 4.80 -19.35 7.72
N PRO A 119 4.30 -20.61 7.76
CA PRO A 119 4.55 -21.48 8.90
C PRO A 119 6.05 -21.71 9.09
N SER A 120 6.53 -21.47 10.32
CA SER A 120 7.90 -21.67 10.79
C SER A 120 8.50 -23.08 10.50
N ALA A 121 7.68 -24.06 10.08
CA ALA A 121 8.10 -25.41 9.73
C ALA A 121 8.93 -25.53 8.42
N ALA A 122 8.97 -24.50 7.57
CA ALA A 122 9.77 -24.52 6.34
C ALA A 122 11.26 -24.16 6.56
N PHE A 123 11.64 -23.67 7.75
CA PHE A 123 12.94 -23.00 7.95
C PHE A 123 14.11 -23.86 8.46
N HIS A 124 13.94 -25.17 8.63
CA HIS A 124 15.09 -26.04 8.98
C HIS A 124 15.92 -26.54 7.78
N ARG A 125 15.58 -26.16 6.53
CA ARG A 125 16.30 -26.62 5.32
C ARG A 125 16.93 -25.53 4.44
N GLU A 126 16.61 -24.24 4.65
CA GLU A 126 17.07 -23.19 3.72
C GLU A 126 18.00 -22.14 4.34
N PHE A 127 18.18 -22.15 5.66
CA PHE A 127 19.46 -21.71 6.23
C PHE A 127 20.43 -22.87 6.12
N ASP A 128 20.81 -23.17 4.88
CA ASP A 128 22.02 -23.94 4.64
C ASP A 128 23.15 -23.07 5.22
N ASN A 129 23.70 -23.48 6.37
CA ASN A 129 24.81 -22.78 7.03
C ASN A 129 26.08 -22.74 6.16
N GLU A 130 26.00 -23.18 4.91
CA GLU A 130 27.04 -23.22 3.89
C GLU A 130 27.01 -22.04 2.90
N ARG A 131 25.96 -21.21 2.86
CA ARG A 131 25.93 -19.99 2.01
C ARG A 131 26.33 -18.74 2.77
N ILE A 132 27.51 -18.20 2.42
CA ILE A 132 27.98 -16.89 2.88
C ILE A 132 27.22 -15.82 2.09
N TYR A 133 26.24 -15.18 2.71
CA TYR A 133 25.56 -14.00 2.14
C TYR A 133 26.37 -12.73 2.37
N SER A 134 26.53 -11.91 1.34
CA SER A 134 27.16 -10.60 1.47
C SER A 134 26.22 -9.58 2.11
N GLN A 135 26.75 -8.46 2.59
CA GLN A 135 25.94 -7.37 3.14
C GLN A 135 24.97 -6.79 2.09
N GLU A 136 25.33 -6.82 0.80
CA GLU A 136 24.47 -6.41 -0.30
C GLU A 136 23.32 -7.39 -0.52
N ASP A 137 23.56 -8.70 -0.40
CA ASP A 137 22.51 -9.72 -0.48
C ASP A 137 21.46 -9.53 0.62
N PHE A 138 21.90 -9.22 1.85
CA PHE A 138 20.98 -8.87 2.93
C PHE A 138 20.18 -7.60 2.61
N LYS A 139 20.81 -6.52 2.14
CA LYS A 139 20.11 -5.28 1.78
C LYS A 139 19.06 -5.51 0.68
N ASN A 140 19.43 -6.24 -0.36
CA ASN A 140 18.53 -6.57 -1.47
C ASN A 140 17.35 -7.43 -0.99
N LEU A 141 17.62 -8.39 -0.10
CA LEU A 141 16.59 -9.23 0.50
C LEU A 141 15.60 -8.42 1.35
N PHE A 142 16.10 -7.49 2.18
CA PHE A 142 15.26 -6.58 2.95
C PHE A 142 14.41 -5.69 2.02
N SER A 143 15.02 -5.07 1.00
CA SER A 143 14.31 -4.23 0.03
C SER A 143 13.21 -5.00 -0.72
N PHE A 144 13.47 -6.25 -1.09
CA PHE A 144 12.48 -7.11 -1.72
C PHE A 144 11.31 -7.43 -0.79
N ARG A 145 11.58 -7.75 0.49
CA ARG A 145 10.53 -8.00 1.48
C ARG A 145 9.66 -6.77 1.72
N GLU A 146 10.26 -5.60 1.87
CA GLU A 146 9.52 -4.33 2.00
C GLU A 146 8.62 -4.08 0.79
N THR A 147 9.11 -4.38 -0.43
CA THR A 147 8.29 -4.26 -1.65
C THR A 147 7.08 -5.20 -1.62
N GLN A 148 7.23 -6.42 -1.11
CA GLN A 148 6.10 -7.34 -0.93
C GLN A 148 5.13 -6.86 0.16
N VAL A 149 5.64 -6.27 1.24
CA VAL A 149 4.82 -5.69 2.32
C VAL A 149 4.02 -4.52 1.78
N ASP A 150 4.62 -3.63 0.98
CA ASP A 150 3.93 -2.54 0.29
C ASP A 150 2.86 -3.06 -0.66
N ARG A 151 3.16 -4.12 -1.43
CA ARG A 151 2.19 -4.78 -2.31
C ARG A 151 0.99 -5.31 -1.54
N MET A 152 1.24 -5.98 -0.42
CA MET A 152 0.21 -6.51 0.46
C MET A 152 -0.61 -5.39 1.12
N GLY A 153 0.03 -4.33 1.62
CA GLY A 153 -0.65 -3.14 2.17
C GLY A 153 -1.55 -2.47 1.14
N ALA A 154 -1.09 -2.35 -0.10
CA ALA A 154 -1.90 -1.86 -1.22
C ALA A 154 -3.08 -2.79 -1.52
N ALA A 155 -2.91 -4.11 -1.46
CA ALA A 155 -4.00 -5.08 -1.64
C ALA A 155 -5.05 -5.01 -0.52
N LEU A 156 -4.66 -4.68 0.71
CA LEU A 156 -5.58 -4.46 1.83
C LEU A 156 -6.39 -3.17 1.71
N LEU A 157 -5.80 -2.08 1.20
CA LEU A 157 -6.51 -0.81 1.04
C LEU A 157 -7.28 -0.71 -0.28
N MET A 158 -6.76 -1.35 -1.33
CA MET A 158 -7.25 -1.25 -2.69
C MET A 158 -7.36 -2.66 -3.34
N PRO A 159 -8.16 -3.57 -2.77
CA PRO A 159 -8.32 -4.91 -3.33
C PRO A 159 -9.00 -4.84 -4.71
N ARG A 160 -8.75 -5.83 -5.58
CA ARG A 160 -9.11 -5.76 -7.01
C ARG A 160 -10.61 -5.52 -7.19
N PHE A 161 -11.44 -6.19 -6.42
CA PHE A 161 -12.89 -6.01 -6.47
C PHE A 161 -13.34 -4.58 -6.13
N MET A 162 -12.74 -3.94 -5.12
CA MET A 162 -13.12 -2.56 -4.77
C MET A 162 -12.64 -1.57 -5.83
N VAL A 163 -11.45 -1.76 -6.40
CA VAL A 163 -10.96 -0.95 -7.53
C VAL A 163 -11.93 -1.07 -8.70
N HIS A 164 -12.38 -2.29 -9.02
CA HIS A 164 -13.37 -2.54 -10.06
C HIS A 164 -14.72 -1.86 -9.76
N ASN A 165 -15.25 -2.01 -8.55
CA ASN A 165 -16.51 -1.41 -8.15
C ASN A 165 -16.45 0.13 -8.21
N VAL A 166 -15.35 0.72 -7.75
CA VAL A 166 -15.12 2.17 -7.80
C VAL A 166 -15.02 2.67 -9.24
N ALA A 167 -14.35 1.94 -10.12
CA ALA A 167 -14.29 2.26 -11.54
C ALA A 167 -15.69 2.26 -12.18
N LEU A 168 -16.50 1.21 -11.92
CA LEU A 168 -17.86 1.12 -12.42
C LEU A 168 -18.75 2.28 -11.95
N MET A 169 -18.69 2.65 -10.67
CA MET A 169 -19.46 3.77 -10.12
C MET A 169 -19.12 5.12 -10.77
N HIS A 170 -17.89 5.29 -11.25
CA HIS A 170 -17.45 6.51 -11.93
C HIS A 170 -17.59 6.42 -13.46
N GLY A 171 -18.27 5.38 -13.98
CA GLY A 171 -18.48 5.19 -15.42
C GLY A 171 -17.23 4.75 -16.19
N CYS A 172 -16.18 4.29 -15.49
CA CYS A 172 -14.97 3.77 -16.09
C CYS A 172 -15.14 2.27 -16.38
N THR A 173 -15.62 1.95 -17.58
CA THR A 173 -15.81 0.56 -18.04
C THR A 173 -14.58 0.01 -18.76
N ASP A 174 -13.78 0.90 -19.36
CA ASP A 174 -12.57 0.57 -20.10
C ASP A 174 -11.30 0.97 -19.33
N ARG A 175 -10.14 0.53 -19.83
CA ARG A 175 -8.84 0.90 -19.27
C ARG A 175 -8.53 2.38 -19.48
N ILE A 176 -7.92 3.02 -18.50
CA ILE A 176 -7.61 4.45 -18.53
C ILE A 176 -6.37 4.70 -19.40
N PRO A 177 -6.42 5.63 -20.38
CA PRO A 177 -5.31 5.87 -21.29
C PRO A 177 -4.15 6.61 -20.63
N VAL A 178 -2.94 6.11 -20.83
CA VAL A 178 -1.67 6.73 -20.45
C VAL A 178 -0.84 6.91 -21.72
N TYR A 179 -0.33 8.11 -21.96
CA TYR A 179 0.48 8.46 -23.11
C TYR A 179 1.97 8.43 -22.73
N GLY A 180 2.77 7.70 -23.51
CA GLY A 180 4.10 7.29 -23.07
C GLY A 180 4.01 6.52 -21.75
N ASP A 181 4.87 6.82 -20.78
CA ASP A 181 4.90 6.06 -19.53
C ASP A 181 4.06 6.65 -18.40
N SER A 182 3.65 7.92 -18.51
CA SER A 182 3.10 8.67 -17.35
C SER A 182 2.17 9.84 -17.68
N ILE A 183 1.96 10.19 -18.95
CA ILE A 183 1.13 11.35 -19.29
C ILE A 183 -0.34 10.93 -19.34
N LEU A 184 -1.18 11.66 -18.61
CA LEU A 184 -2.63 11.46 -18.54
C LEU A 184 -3.31 12.75 -19.02
N ARG A 185 -4.44 12.65 -19.73
CA ARG A 185 -5.27 13.82 -20.02
C ARG A 185 -5.82 14.40 -18.72
N THR A 186 -6.18 15.68 -18.74
CA THR A 186 -6.73 16.35 -17.54
C THR A 186 -8.00 15.67 -17.03
N ALA A 187 -8.87 15.20 -17.94
CA ALA A 187 -10.07 14.45 -17.60
C ALA A 187 -9.73 13.12 -16.89
N ASP A 188 -8.76 12.35 -17.41
CA ASP A 188 -8.33 11.08 -16.82
C ASP A 188 -7.68 11.28 -15.44
N LYS A 189 -6.87 12.34 -15.29
CA LYS A 189 -6.30 12.72 -13.98
C LYS A 189 -7.40 13.03 -12.96
N LEU A 190 -8.43 13.76 -13.37
CA LEU A 190 -9.56 14.09 -12.50
C LEU A 190 -10.35 12.84 -12.12
N LEU A 191 -10.60 11.94 -13.07
CA LEU A 191 -11.27 10.67 -12.85
C LEU A 191 -10.51 9.79 -11.83
N ILE A 192 -9.20 9.57 -12.03
CA ILE A 192 -8.34 8.83 -11.10
C ILE A 192 -8.35 9.48 -9.72
N LYS A 193 -8.32 10.82 -9.64
CA LYS A 193 -8.38 11.54 -8.37
C LYS A 193 -9.72 11.32 -7.65
N GLN A 194 -10.84 11.34 -8.36
CA GLN A 194 -12.16 11.07 -7.78
C GLN A 194 -12.25 9.64 -7.23
N MET A 195 -11.79 8.66 -8.00
CA MET A 195 -11.73 7.27 -7.55
C MET A 195 -10.80 7.07 -6.34
N ALA A 196 -9.61 7.68 -6.34
CA ALA A 196 -8.68 7.64 -5.22
C ALA A 196 -9.30 8.24 -3.94
N ASN A 197 -10.01 9.36 -4.06
CA ASN A 197 -10.73 9.98 -2.94
C ASN A 197 -11.83 9.06 -2.40
N ALA A 198 -12.59 8.39 -3.27
CA ALA A 198 -13.61 7.43 -2.86
C ALA A 198 -13.04 6.24 -2.08
N MET A 199 -11.80 5.85 -2.37
CA MET A 199 -11.08 4.79 -1.66
C MET A 199 -10.29 5.26 -0.42
N GLY A 200 -10.26 6.57 -0.19
CA GLY A 200 -9.51 7.16 0.93
C GLY A 200 -7.99 6.98 0.80
N VAL A 201 -7.46 7.05 -0.43
CA VAL A 201 -6.02 6.91 -0.74
C VAL A 201 -5.53 8.11 -1.56
N SER A 202 -4.20 8.27 -1.66
CA SER A 202 -3.63 9.33 -2.50
C SER A 202 -3.76 9.01 -3.99
N PHE A 203 -3.76 10.06 -4.83
CA PHE A 203 -3.73 9.90 -6.29
C PHE A 203 -2.58 9.00 -6.74
N SER A 204 -1.37 9.25 -6.23
CA SER A 204 -0.18 8.50 -6.63
C SER A 204 -0.27 7.03 -6.25
N ALA A 205 -0.73 6.71 -5.03
CA ALA A 205 -0.93 5.33 -4.58
C ALA A 205 -1.97 4.60 -5.44
N PHE A 206 -3.07 5.27 -5.76
CA PHE A 206 -4.11 4.68 -6.61
C PHE A 206 -3.63 4.49 -8.05
N LEU A 207 -2.88 5.43 -8.62
CA LEU A 207 -2.30 5.30 -9.96
C LEU A 207 -1.32 4.12 -10.04
N ILE A 208 -0.48 3.93 -9.02
CA ILE A 208 0.40 2.76 -8.91
C ILE A 208 -0.46 1.49 -8.89
N ARG A 209 -1.51 1.46 -8.06
CA ARG A 209 -2.41 0.30 -7.98
C ARG A 209 -3.08 -0.03 -9.30
N LEU A 210 -3.59 0.97 -10.02
CA LEU A 210 -4.20 0.79 -11.34
C LEU A 210 -3.21 0.19 -12.34
N ARG A 211 -1.94 0.62 -12.30
CA ARG A 211 -0.88 0.05 -13.14
C ARG A 211 -0.66 -1.42 -12.80
N GLU A 212 -0.51 -1.73 -11.52
CA GLU A 212 -0.23 -3.09 -11.07
C GLU A 212 -1.39 -4.06 -11.31
N LEU A 213 -2.63 -3.56 -11.36
CA LEU A 213 -3.82 -4.35 -11.69
C LEU A 213 -4.12 -4.42 -13.20
N GLY A 214 -3.32 -3.76 -14.03
CA GLY A 214 -3.52 -3.74 -15.49
C GLY A 214 -4.73 -2.92 -15.94
N CYS A 215 -5.16 -1.94 -15.15
CA CYS A 215 -6.30 -1.06 -15.43
C CYS A 215 -5.96 0.11 -16.38
N LEU A 216 -4.70 0.23 -16.80
CA LEU A 216 -4.21 1.29 -17.69
C LEU A 216 -4.00 0.76 -19.11
N CYS A 217 -4.22 1.61 -20.13
CA CYS A 217 -3.84 1.32 -21.52
C CYS A 217 -2.80 2.33 -22.01
N TYR A 218 -1.66 1.82 -22.47
CA TYR A 218 -0.53 2.65 -22.87
C TYR A 218 -0.63 3.01 -24.36
N ARG A 219 -0.54 4.30 -24.66
CA ARG A 219 -0.64 4.89 -26.00
C ARG A 219 0.63 5.66 -26.36
N PRO A 220 0.98 5.76 -27.66
CA PRO A 220 2.08 6.59 -28.12
C PRO A 220 1.99 8.03 -27.61
N LEU A 221 3.10 8.58 -27.12
CA LEU A 221 3.15 9.97 -26.67
C LEU A 221 2.81 10.98 -27.79
N ALA A 222 3.12 10.62 -29.04
CA ALA A 222 2.81 11.43 -30.22
C ALA A 222 1.31 11.74 -30.35
N GLU A 223 0.42 10.81 -29.96
CA GLU A 223 -1.04 11.04 -29.96
C GLU A 223 -1.41 12.19 -29.02
N TYR A 224 -0.83 12.24 -27.82
CA TYR A 224 -1.09 13.34 -26.88
C TYR A 224 -0.58 14.69 -27.42
N ILE A 225 0.62 14.70 -28.00
CA ILE A 225 1.22 15.93 -28.53
C ILE A 225 0.36 16.50 -29.66
N THR A 226 -0.14 15.64 -30.54
CA THR A 226 -0.90 16.06 -31.73
C THR A 226 -2.38 16.32 -31.45
N GLU A 227 -3.05 15.45 -30.70
CA GLU A 227 -4.50 15.52 -30.45
C GLU A 227 -4.85 16.44 -29.28
N GLU A 228 -4.07 16.43 -28.19
CA GLU A 228 -4.38 17.18 -26.97
C GLU A 228 -3.64 18.51 -26.89
N MET A 229 -2.36 18.56 -27.29
CA MET A 229 -1.60 19.82 -27.31
C MET A 229 -1.74 20.58 -28.64
N GLY A 230 -2.21 19.95 -29.72
CA GLY A 230 -2.30 20.56 -31.05
C GLY A 230 -0.95 20.90 -31.68
N LEU A 231 0.14 20.27 -31.22
CA LEU A 231 1.50 20.54 -31.68
C LEU A 231 1.92 19.55 -32.77
N GLY A 232 2.71 20.01 -33.74
CA GLY A 232 3.23 19.15 -34.81
C GLY A 232 2.19 18.80 -35.88
N GLN A 233 1.04 19.48 -35.91
CA GLN A 233 0.19 19.51 -37.10
C GLN A 233 0.87 20.43 -38.11
N ASP A 234 1.44 19.86 -39.17
CA ASP A 234 1.93 20.65 -40.30
C ASP A 234 0.78 21.50 -40.82
N GLY A 235 0.99 22.82 -40.87
CA GLY A 235 0.06 23.78 -41.44
C GLY A 235 -0.26 23.40 -42.88
N GLY A 236 -1.36 22.69 -43.05
CA GLY A 236 -1.88 22.27 -44.34
C GLY A 236 -3.33 22.66 -44.45
N THR A 237 -3.59 23.89 -44.87
CA THR A 237 -4.51 24.31 -45.96
C THR A 237 -5.03 25.73 -45.72
N GLY A 238 -4.72 26.64 -46.65
CA GLY A 238 -5.32 27.99 -46.74
C GLY A 238 -4.31 29.07 -47.08
#